data_AF-A0ABC7ZGB1-F1
#
_entry.id   AF-A0ABC7ZGB1-F1
#
_cell.length_a   1.000
_cell.length_b   1.000
_cell.length_c   1.000
_cell.angle_alpha   90.00
_cell.angle_beta   90.00
_cell.angle_gamma   90.00
#
_symmetry.space_group_name_H-M   'P 1'
#
loop_
_entity.id
_entity.type
_entity.pdbx_description
1 polymer ?
#
loop_
_entity_poly.entity_id
_entity_poly.type
_entity_poly.pdbx_seq_one_letter_code
_entity_poly.pdbx_strand_id
1 'polypeptide(L)'
;MCIIFDADIKEENQERDAGFDNKLKHIRKEFKEKGIDFPKEQIFLFPNNQDDGDLETLLLEIAKHDEFLKCFEGYLECIKSKEYYKPIKNIRKSKWHAYLEALGLENLDIFDSKGKIKEKYKEEYEKLKEVIDFKSKSLIPLKNFLEKSTENNQKTNPKIF
;
A
#
# COMPACT_ATOMS: atom_id res chain seq x y z
N MET A 1 -3.63 -4.55 18.86
CA MET A 1 -2.83 -5.09 17.72
C MET A 1 -3.66 -4.96 16.45
N CYS A 2 -3.08 -4.52 15.34
CA CYS A 2 -3.74 -4.43 14.04
C CYS A 2 -2.88 -5.07 12.95
N ILE A 3 -3.50 -5.51 11.86
CA ILE A 3 -2.83 -6.19 10.76
C ILE A 3 -3.27 -5.54 9.45
N ILE A 4 -2.31 -5.31 8.57
CA ILE A 4 -2.51 -4.65 7.28
C ILE A 4 -1.86 -5.54 6.21
N PHE A 5 -2.61 -5.86 5.17
CA PHE A 5 -2.15 -6.64 4.03
C PHE A 5 -2.66 -6.05 2.72
N ASP A 6 -2.10 -6.49 1.61
CA ASP A 6 -2.66 -6.26 0.29
C ASP A 6 -3.87 -7.19 0.08
N ALA A 7 -4.92 -6.69 -0.57
CA ALA A 7 -6.01 -7.55 -1.04
C ALA A 7 -5.57 -8.38 -2.25
N ASP A 8 -4.57 -7.92 -2.99
CA ASP A 8 -4.14 -8.38 -4.31
C ASP A 8 -5.21 -8.15 -5.38
N ILE A 9 -4.78 -7.99 -6.63
CA ILE A 9 -5.67 -7.87 -7.79
C ILE A 9 -5.89 -9.25 -8.39
N LYS A 10 -7.14 -9.70 -8.48
CA LYS A 10 -7.48 -11.05 -9.00
C LYS A 10 -7.04 -11.26 -10.44
N GLU A 11 -7.14 -10.24 -11.27
CA GLU A 11 -6.79 -10.31 -12.70
C GLU A 11 -5.28 -10.39 -12.91
N GLU A 12 -4.49 -9.88 -11.95
CA GLU A 12 -3.02 -9.85 -12.03
C GLU A 12 -2.35 -11.00 -11.26
N ASN A 13 -3.05 -11.62 -10.29
CA ASN A 13 -2.51 -12.68 -9.43
C ASN A 13 -3.17 -14.04 -9.69
N GLN A 14 -2.33 -15.07 -9.79
CA GLN A 14 -2.80 -16.46 -9.92
C GLN A 14 -3.08 -17.12 -8.55
N GLU A 15 -2.90 -16.37 -7.46
CA GLU A 15 -3.16 -16.86 -6.12
C GLU A 15 -4.66 -17.03 -5.89
N ARG A 16 -5.05 -18.17 -5.29
CA ARG A 16 -6.46 -18.51 -5.06
C ARG A 16 -7.14 -17.58 -4.06
N ASP A 17 -6.35 -16.96 -3.21
CA ASP A 17 -6.78 -16.01 -2.21
C ASP A 17 -6.65 -14.55 -2.67
N ALA A 18 -6.32 -14.28 -3.94
CA ALA A 18 -6.27 -12.92 -4.46
C ALA A 18 -7.66 -12.25 -4.47
N GLY A 19 -7.65 -10.94 -4.24
CA GLY A 19 -8.80 -10.06 -4.09
C GLY A 19 -9.38 -10.03 -2.69
N PHE A 20 -10.06 -8.93 -2.37
CA PHE A 20 -10.48 -8.53 -1.04
C PHE A 20 -11.24 -9.64 -0.30
N ASP A 21 -12.32 -10.15 -0.91
CA ASP A 21 -13.16 -11.17 -0.28
C ASP A 21 -12.41 -12.48 -0.02
N ASN A 22 -11.59 -12.91 -0.98
CA ASN A 22 -10.86 -14.16 -0.89
C ASN A 22 -9.73 -14.05 0.13
N LYS A 23 -8.98 -12.94 0.11
CA LYS A 23 -7.88 -12.66 1.03
C LYS A 23 -8.38 -12.56 2.46
N LEU A 24 -9.47 -11.81 2.68
CA LEU A 24 -10.09 -11.71 3.99
C LEU A 24 -10.54 -13.08 4.51
N LYS A 25 -11.17 -13.90 3.66
CA LYS A 25 -11.59 -15.26 4.01
C LYS A 25 -10.39 -16.14 4.35
N HIS A 26 -9.31 -16.06 3.58
CA HIS A 26 -8.08 -16.82 3.81
C HIS A 26 -7.44 -16.45 5.15
N ILE A 27 -7.18 -15.16 5.38
CA ILE A 27 -6.60 -14.63 6.63
C ILE A 27 -7.41 -15.08 7.84
N ARG A 28 -8.74 -14.95 7.80
CA ARG A 28 -9.61 -15.36 8.91
C ARG A 28 -9.57 -16.87 9.16
N LYS A 29 -9.46 -17.67 8.10
CA LYS A 29 -9.33 -19.12 8.21
C LYS A 29 -8.01 -19.49 8.90
N GLU A 30 -6.90 -18.90 8.46
CA GLU A 30 -5.56 -19.13 9.04
C GLU A 30 -5.50 -18.76 10.53
N PHE A 31 -6.08 -17.60 10.92
CA PHE A 31 -6.14 -17.23 12.33
C PHE A 31 -6.97 -18.20 13.15
N LYS A 32 -8.14 -18.61 12.64
CA LYS A 32 -9.01 -19.57 13.31
C LYS A 32 -8.31 -20.93 13.50
N GLU A 33 -7.60 -21.42 12.49
CA GLU A 33 -6.84 -22.68 12.57
C GLU A 33 -5.70 -22.62 13.60
N LYS A 34 -5.13 -21.43 13.81
CA LYS A 34 -4.13 -21.17 14.85
C LYS A 34 -4.71 -20.87 16.23
N GLY A 35 -6.04 -20.94 16.40
CA GLY A 35 -6.72 -20.63 17.66
C GLY A 35 -6.68 -19.15 18.04
N ILE A 36 -6.39 -18.26 17.08
CA ILE A 36 -6.36 -16.82 17.27
C ILE A 36 -7.71 -16.26 16.86
N ASP A 37 -8.44 -15.67 17.81
CA ASP A 37 -9.64 -14.89 17.51
C ASP A 37 -9.23 -13.45 17.17
N PHE A 38 -9.09 -13.17 15.88
CA PHE A 38 -8.69 -11.86 15.38
C PHE A 38 -9.91 -11.14 14.77
N PRO A 39 -10.42 -10.06 15.39
CA PRO A 39 -11.59 -9.32 14.92
C PRO A 39 -11.39 -8.79 13.50
N LYS A 40 -12.44 -8.81 12.68
CA LYS A 40 -12.40 -8.27 11.31
C LYS A 40 -12.02 -6.79 11.31
N GLU A 41 -12.43 -6.07 12.35
CA GLU A 41 -12.18 -4.64 12.56
C GLU A 41 -10.70 -4.32 12.82
N GLN A 42 -9.88 -5.33 13.12
CA GLN A 42 -8.44 -5.21 13.30
C GLN A 42 -7.63 -5.57 12.04
N ILE A 43 -8.31 -5.96 10.95
CA ILE A 43 -7.72 -6.27 9.64
C ILE A 43 -8.04 -5.13 8.68
N PHE A 44 -7.03 -4.62 8.01
CA PHE A 44 -7.16 -3.73 6.87
C PHE A 44 -6.56 -4.38 5.64
N LEU A 45 -7.30 -4.35 4.53
CA LEU A 45 -6.77 -4.74 3.23
C LEU A 45 -6.63 -3.51 2.34
N PHE A 46 -5.48 -3.31 1.71
CA PHE A 46 -5.30 -2.28 0.71
C PHE A 46 -6.20 -2.52 -0.51
N PRO A 47 -6.58 -1.45 -1.24
CA PRO A 47 -6.18 -0.06 -1.02
C PRO A 47 -7.01 0.66 0.06
N ASN A 48 -8.26 0.23 0.28
CA ASN A 48 -9.26 1.00 1.01
C ASN A 48 -10.20 0.15 1.88
N ASN A 49 -9.84 -1.12 2.12
CA ASN A 49 -10.57 -2.10 2.91
C ASN A 49 -11.96 -2.49 2.37
N GLN A 50 -12.11 -2.45 1.05
CA GLN A 50 -13.32 -2.88 0.35
C GLN A 50 -13.03 -3.42 -1.05
N ASP A 51 -12.07 -2.82 -1.76
CA ASP A 51 -11.77 -3.15 -3.14
C ASP A 51 -10.53 -4.05 -3.26
N ASP A 52 -10.41 -4.72 -4.40
CA ASP A 52 -9.20 -5.44 -4.80
C ASP A 52 -8.06 -4.43 -5.03
N GLY A 53 -6.84 -4.83 -4.71
CA GLY A 53 -5.66 -3.98 -4.88
C GLY A 53 -4.60 -4.14 -3.80
N ASP A 54 -3.63 -3.25 -3.88
CA ASP A 54 -2.39 -3.28 -3.11
C ASP A 54 -2.02 -1.86 -2.64
N LEU A 55 -0.98 -1.75 -1.84
CA LEU A 55 -0.42 -0.47 -1.44
C LEU A 55 -0.13 0.44 -2.65
N GLU A 56 0.47 -0.10 -3.71
CA GLU A 56 0.76 0.65 -4.94
C GLU A 56 -0.51 1.23 -5.58
N THR A 57 -1.66 0.55 -5.47
CA THR A 57 -2.97 1.06 -5.90
C THR A 57 -3.31 2.36 -5.22
N LEU A 58 -3.21 2.38 -3.89
CA LEU A 58 -3.45 3.58 -3.10
C LEU A 58 -2.42 4.66 -3.43
N LEU A 59 -1.13 4.31 -3.53
CA LEU A 59 -0.04 5.26 -3.79
C LEU A 59 -0.18 5.94 -5.16
N LEU A 60 -0.53 5.19 -6.20
CA LEU A 60 -0.78 5.71 -7.55
C LEU A 60 -2.02 6.60 -7.60
N GLU A 61 -3.05 6.30 -6.80
CA GLU A 61 -4.28 7.11 -6.72
C GLU A 61 -4.03 8.48 -6.06
N ILE A 62 -3.10 8.56 -5.11
CA ILE A 62 -2.76 9.81 -4.39
C ILE A 62 -1.57 10.56 -5.00
N ALA A 63 -1.02 10.09 -6.12
CA ALA A 63 0.04 10.78 -6.86
C ALA A 63 -0.53 12.04 -7.54
N LYS A 64 0.11 13.19 -7.36
CA LYS A 64 -0.39 14.46 -7.92
C LYS A 64 -0.03 14.68 -9.39
N HIS A 65 1.08 14.10 -9.85
CA HIS A 65 1.62 14.32 -11.19
C HIS A 65 1.30 13.14 -12.12
N ASP A 66 0.03 13.03 -12.51
CA ASP A 66 -0.46 11.91 -13.33
C ASP A 66 0.23 11.83 -14.71
N GLU A 67 0.86 12.92 -15.16
CA GLU A 67 1.62 12.99 -16.41
C GLU A 67 2.78 11.97 -16.44
N PHE A 68 3.50 11.78 -15.32
CA PHE A 68 4.58 10.81 -15.25
C PHE A 68 4.06 9.38 -15.25
N LEU A 69 2.89 9.15 -14.66
CA LEU A 69 2.21 7.86 -14.69
C LEU A 69 1.78 7.48 -16.11
N LYS A 70 1.29 8.46 -16.88
CA LYS A 70 0.94 8.30 -18.31
C LYS A 70 2.19 8.07 -19.17
N CYS A 71 3.30 8.74 -18.87
CA CYS A 71 4.59 8.46 -19.52
C CYS A 71 5.02 7.00 -19.33
N PHE A 72 4.83 6.45 -18.12
CA PHE A 72 5.12 5.04 -17.86
C PHE A 72 4.21 4.11 -18.69
N GLU A 73 2.93 4.42 -18.85
CA GLU A 73 2.03 3.67 -19.72
C GLU A 73 2.49 3.68 -21.19
N GLY A 74 2.96 4.84 -21.68
CA GLY A 74 3.57 4.94 -23.01
C GLY A 74 4.86 4.12 -23.13
N TYR A 75 5.68 4.10 -22.09
CA TYR A 75 6.85 3.21 -22.02
C TYR A 75 6.45 1.73 -22.11
N LEU A 76 5.43 1.31 -21.34
CA LEU A 76 4.92 -0.07 -21.37
C LEU A 76 4.44 -0.46 -22.76
N GLU A 77 3.70 0.43 -23.44
CA GLU A 77 3.22 0.14 -24.79
C GLU A 77 4.37 0.05 -25.80
N CYS A 78 5.36 0.94 -25.68
CA CYS A 78 6.55 0.90 -26.52
C CYS A 78 7.31 -0.43 -26.39
N ILE A 79 7.50 -0.95 -25.17
CA ILE A 79 8.30 -2.16 -24.96
C ILE A 79 7.55 -3.45 -25.33
N LYS A 80 6.22 -3.49 -25.25
CA LYS A 80 5.41 -4.68 -25.57
C LYS A 80 5.64 -5.18 -26.99
N SER A 81 5.92 -4.27 -27.93
CA SER A 81 6.11 -4.61 -29.34
C SER A 81 7.55 -5.05 -29.69
N LYS A 82 8.45 -5.21 -28.70
CA LYS A 82 9.87 -5.50 -28.94
C LYS A 82 10.13 -7.01 -28.93
N GLU A 83 11.05 -7.46 -29.79
CA GLU A 83 11.36 -8.89 -30.05
C GLU A 83 11.66 -9.70 -28.77
N TYR A 84 12.34 -9.10 -27.79
CA TYR A 84 12.74 -9.75 -26.54
C TYR A 84 11.85 -9.41 -25.35
N TYR A 85 10.66 -8.85 -25.59
CA TYR A 85 9.74 -8.48 -24.52
C TYR A 85 9.34 -9.72 -23.72
N LYS A 86 9.46 -9.59 -22.39
CA LYS A 86 8.87 -10.51 -21.43
C LYS A 86 7.92 -9.69 -20.55
N PRO A 87 6.76 -10.25 -20.16
CA PRO A 87 5.87 -9.58 -19.23
C PRO A 87 6.63 -9.09 -17.99
N ILE A 88 6.49 -7.80 -17.68
CA ILE A 88 7.10 -7.20 -16.50
C ILE A 88 6.41 -7.75 -15.26
N LYS A 89 7.19 -8.34 -14.36
CA LYS A 89 6.71 -8.71 -13.02
C LYS A 89 6.59 -7.45 -12.16
N ASN A 90 5.55 -7.37 -11.33
CA ASN A 90 5.32 -6.27 -10.38
C ASN A 90 5.22 -4.88 -11.07
N ILE A 91 4.46 -4.81 -12.16
CA ILE A 91 4.37 -3.60 -13.00
C ILE A 91 3.93 -2.35 -12.23
N ARG A 92 3.07 -2.50 -11.22
CA ARG A 92 2.60 -1.41 -10.35
C ARG A 92 3.72 -0.84 -9.48
N LYS A 93 4.54 -1.73 -8.92
CA LYS A 93 5.75 -1.37 -8.17
C LYS A 93 6.75 -0.65 -9.07
N SER A 94 7.00 -1.17 -10.27
CA SER A 94 7.84 -0.49 -11.26
C SER A 94 7.31 0.89 -11.64
N LYS A 95 5.98 1.02 -11.84
CA LYS A 95 5.32 2.31 -12.15
C LYS A 95 5.52 3.32 -11.01
N TRP A 96 5.34 2.89 -9.77
CA TRP A 96 5.58 3.73 -8.60
C TRP A 96 7.04 4.16 -8.47
N HIS A 97 7.99 3.26 -8.69
CA HIS A 97 9.42 3.61 -8.67
C HIS A 97 9.77 4.61 -9.78
N ALA A 98 9.28 4.40 -11.00
CA ALA A 98 9.51 5.33 -12.11
C ALA A 98 8.90 6.72 -11.84
N TYR A 99 7.73 6.77 -11.18
CA TYR A 99 7.12 8.02 -10.74
C TYR A 99 8.04 8.80 -9.78
N LEU A 100 8.58 8.12 -8.76
CA LEU A 100 9.49 8.75 -7.80
C LEU A 100 10.82 9.15 -8.45
N GLU A 101 11.37 8.32 -9.34
CA GLU A 101 12.61 8.59 -10.07
C GLU A 101 12.48 9.83 -10.96
N ALA A 102 11.36 9.97 -11.68
CA ALA A 102 11.08 11.15 -12.51
C ALA A 102 11.03 12.47 -11.71
N LEU A 103 10.81 12.38 -10.39
CA LEU A 103 10.74 13.50 -9.46
C LEU A 103 12.04 13.69 -8.66
N GLY A 104 13.10 12.91 -8.96
CA GLY A 104 14.36 12.95 -8.24
C GLY A 104 14.25 12.44 -6.79
N LEU A 105 13.28 11.58 -6.51
CA LEU A 105 13.00 10.99 -5.20
C LEU A 105 13.47 9.54 -5.12
N GLU A 106 14.71 9.29 -5.52
CA GLU A 106 15.34 7.97 -5.47
C GLU A 106 15.81 7.61 -4.05
N ASN A 107 15.85 6.32 -3.72
CA ASN A 107 16.47 5.80 -2.49
C ASN A 107 15.95 6.41 -1.18
N LEU A 108 14.63 6.54 -1.07
CA LEU A 108 13.93 7.10 0.10
C LEU A 108 13.97 6.16 1.33
N ASP A 109 15.14 6.01 1.95
CA ASP A 109 15.27 5.47 3.30
C ASP A 109 14.99 6.56 4.35
N ILE A 110 13.86 7.26 4.19
CA ILE A 110 13.51 8.51 4.90
C ILE A 110 13.37 8.28 6.40
N PHE A 111 12.83 7.14 6.81
CA PHE A 111 12.46 6.88 8.20
C PHE A 111 13.53 6.07 8.93
N ASP A 112 13.80 6.43 10.19
CA ASP A 112 14.59 5.62 11.10
C ASP A 112 13.79 4.41 11.63
N SER A 113 14.42 3.57 12.43
CA SER A 113 13.77 2.40 13.05
C SER A 113 12.63 2.76 14.00
N LYS A 114 12.48 4.03 14.38
CA LYS A 114 11.41 4.56 15.23
C LYS A 114 10.34 5.28 14.41
N GLY A 115 10.42 5.26 13.08
CA GLY A 115 9.49 5.95 12.19
C GLY A 115 9.68 7.48 12.14
N LYS A 116 10.79 8.01 12.66
CA LYS A 116 11.12 9.44 12.55
C LYS A 116 11.86 9.70 11.25
N ILE A 117 11.61 10.86 10.66
CA ILE A 117 12.35 11.33 9.48
C ILE A 117 13.82 11.50 9.89
N LYS A 118 14.74 10.88 9.16
CA LYS A 118 16.18 11.11 9.31
C LYS A 118 16.48 12.52 8.83
N GLU A 119 17.22 13.31 9.62
CA GLU A 119 17.48 14.72 9.31
C GLU A 119 18.06 14.94 7.91
N LYS A 120 18.93 14.02 7.46
CA LYS A 120 19.52 14.04 6.11
C LYS A 120 18.52 13.93 4.96
N TYR A 121 17.29 13.48 5.22
CA TYR A 121 16.23 13.26 4.22
C TYR A 121 15.04 14.21 4.38
N LYS A 122 15.21 15.30 5.13
CA LYS A 122 14.14 16.25 5.41
C LYS A 122 13.68 16.98 4.16
N GLU A 123 14.61 17.34 3.27
CA GLU A 123 14.28 18.01 2.00
C GLU A 123 13.50 17.09 1.06
N GLU A 124 13.91 15.83 0.94
CA GLU A 124 13.24 14.81 0.15
C GLU A 124 11.85 14.52 0.71
N TYR A 125 11.69 14.55 2.04
CA TYR A 125 10.38 14.41 2.65
C TYR A 125 9.45 15.60 2.37
N GLU A 126 9.96 16.84 2.35
CA GLU A 126 9.14 17.99 1.95
C GLU A 126 8.73 17.90 0.46
N LYS A 127 9.67 17.54 -0.42
CA LYS A 127 9.36 17.25 -1.83
C LYS A 127 8.33 16.13 -1.99
N LEU A 128 8.41 15.08 -1.16
CA LEU A 128 7.43 13.99 -1.17
C LEU A 128 6.01 14.50 -0.86
N LYS A 129 5.85 15.45 0.07
CA LYS A 129 4.54 16.08 0.34
C LYS A 129 4.04 16.97 -0.80
N GLU A 130 4.95 17.51 -1.59
CA GLU A 130 4.58 18.30 -2.77
C GLU A 130 4.00 17.42 -3.86
N VAL A 131 4.51 16.19 -4.03
CA VAL A 131 4.14 15.27 -5.12
C VAL A 131 3.10 14.21 -4.74
N ILE A 132 2.86 13.99 -3.44
CA ILE A 132 1.84 13.08 -2.90
C ILE A 132 0.72 13.87 -2.21
N ASP A 133 -0.53 13.54 -2.51
CA ASP A 133 -1.70 14.11 -1.84
C ASP A 133 -2.04 13.32 -0.56
N PHE A 134 -1.30 13.61 0.52
CA PHE A 134 -1.61 13.07 1.85
C PHE A 134 -2.97 13.52 2.42
N LYS A 135 -3.65 14.48 1.77
CA LYS A 135 -5.01 14.94 2.11
C LYS A 135 -6.09 14.28 1.24
N SER A 136 -5.71 13.41 0.31
CA SER A 136 -6.66 12.69 -0.54
C SER A 136 -7.70 11.94 0.27
N LYS A 137 -8.94 11.92 -0.26
CA LYS A 137 -10.05 11.17 0.32
C LYS A 137 -9.80 9.66 0.32
N SER A 138 -8.97 9.16 -0.59
CA SER A 138 -8.60 7.75 -0.71
C SER A 138 -7.84 7.24 0.52
N LEU A 139 -7.23 8.14 1.30
CA LEU A 139 -6.57 7.82 2.57
C LEU A 139 -7.52 7.77 3.78
N ILE A 140 -8.77 8.21 3.64
CA ILE A 140 -9.74 8.23 4.76
C ILE A 140 -9.94 6.84 5.37
N PRO A 141 -10.14 5.76 4.59
CA PRO A 141 -10.30 4.41 5.16
C PRO A 141 -9.12 3.98 6.01
N LEU A 142 -7.89 4.21 5.54
CA LEU A 142 -6.67 3.88 6.28
C LEU A 142 -6.52 4.72 7.54
N LYS A 143 -6.75 6.04 7.45
CA LYS A 143 -6.71 6.95 8.62
C LYS A 143 -7.70 6.51 9.70
N ASN A 144 -8.96 6.28 9.31
CA ASN A 144 -10.01 5.82 10.21
C ASN A 144 -9.67 4.47 10.86
N PHE A 145 -9.05 3.56 10.12
CA PHE A 145 -8.60 2.27 10.64
C PHE A 145 -7.50 2.43 11.68
N LEU A 146 -6.46 3.23 11.37
CA LEU A 146 -5.33 3.47 12.26
C LEU A 146 -5.77 4.20 13.54
N GLU A 147 -6.61 5.22 13.43
CA GLU A 147 -7.18 5.93 14.59
C GLU A 147 -7.92 4.97 15.53
N LYS A 148 -8.87 4.18 14.99
CA LYS A 148 -9.58 3.15 15.77
C LYS A 148 -8.63 2.13 16.41
N SER A 149 -7.56 1.75 15.71
CA SER A 149 -6.58 0.80 16.23
C SER A 149 -5.84 1.35 17.46
N THR A 150 -5.55 2.66 17.48
CA THR A 150 -4.90 3.32 18.62
C THR A 150 -5.82 3.51 19.81
N GLU A 151 -7.09 3.87 19.58
CA GLU A 151 -8.10 3.95 20.64
C GLU A 151 -8.37 2.58 21.29
N ASN A 152 -8.41 1.52 20.49
CA ASN A 152 -8.61 0.16 21.00
C ASN A 152 -7.43 -0.33 21.84
N ASN A 153 -6.19 0.04 21.48
CA ASN A 153 -5.01 -0.28 22.30
C ASN A 153 -5.03 0.47 23.65
N GLN A 154 -5.63 1.66 23.74
CA GLN A 154 -5.83 2.38 25.01
C GLN A 154 -6.92 1.74 25.88
N LYS A 155 -7.94 1.13 25.27
CA LYS A 155 -9.00 0.38 25.99
C LYS A 155 -8.53 -0.99 26.48
N THR A 156 -7.52 -1.57 25.84
CA THR A 156 -6.82 -2.79 26.29
C THR A 156 -5.59 -2.43 27.12
N ASN A 157 -5.73 -1.57 28.13
CA ASN A 157 -4.88 -1.72 29.32
C ASN A 157 -5.37 -2.98 30.01
N PRO A 158 -4.58 -4.06 30.13
CA PRO A 158 -5.00 -5.21 30.89
C PRO A 158 -5.23 -4.76 32.32
N LYS A 159 -6.48 -4.84 32.78
CA LYS A 159 -6.74 -5.05 34.19
C LYS A 159 -5.99 -6.34 34.54
N ILE A 160 -4.97 -6.14 35.38
CA ILE A 160 -4.20 -7.12 36.14
C ILE A 160 -4.91 -8.46 36.30
N PHE A 161 -4.20 -9.54 36.00
CA PHE A 161 -4.11 -10.73 36.85
C PHE A 161 -2.65 -11.17 36.92
#